data_AF-A0A6G3XBW3-F1
#
_entry.id   AF-A0A6G3XBW3-F1
#
_cell.length_a   1.000
_cell.length_b   1.000
_cell.length_c   1.000
_cell.angle_alpha   90.00
_cell.angle_beta   90.00
_cell.angle_gamma   90.00
#
_symmetry.space_group_name_H-M   'P 1'
#
loop_
_entity.id
_entity.type
_entity.pdbx_description
1 polymer ?
#
loop_
_entity_poly.entity_id
_entity_poly.type
_entity_poly.pdbx_seq_one_letter_code
_entity_poly.pdbx_strand_id
1 'polypeptide(L)'
;MVRNLNSFTTGTPGQKAEYSNLGYALLGAALASAARAPYEELLHEHVLAPLDLAAITSNPPPDNQLSGRGFLGRHLRPWTMNGAILPAGGLWATPRDTAHLLTRLLVERRLGEPAPSWQTTGRLRWHDGATRGASVFAGAMDDGTWVVVHRLSGQPLPTEKMAAQVLKNAVTETSREI
;
A
#
# COMPACT_ATOMS: atom_id res chain seq x y z
N MET A 1 2.17 26.50 10.68
CA MET A 1 3.47 26.13 11.28
C MET A 1 3.19 25.41 12.58
N VAL A 2 3.40 24.09 12.64
CA VAL A 2 3.19 23.31 13.87
C VAL A 2 4.36 23.60 14.82
N ARG A 3 4.07 24.14 16.00
CA ARG A 3 5.07 24.44 17.04
C ARG A 3 5.17 23.25 18.01
N ASN A 4 6.31 23.11 18.69
CA ASN A 4 6.53 22.13 19.77
C ASN A 4 6.46 20.64 19.36
N LEU A 5 6.88 20.25 18.15
CA LEU A 5 6.97 18.82 17.78
C LEU A 5 7.82 18.01 18.76
N ASN A 6 8.84 18.64 19.36
CA ASN A 6 9.72 18.01 20.35
C ASN A 6 8.98 17.60 21.64
N SER A 7 7.80 18.14 21.95
CA SER A 7 7.03 17.72 23.13
C SER A 7 6.26 16.40 22.92
N PHE A 8 6.30 15.84 21.70
CA PHE A 8 5.66 14.57 21.35
C PHE A 8 6.68 13.44 21.11
N THR A 9 7.95 13.63 21.48
CA THR A 9 8.97 12.59 21.33
C THR A 9 8.74 11.47 22.34
N THR A 10 8.35 10.29 21.86
CA THR A 10 8.18 9.07 22.67
C THR A 10 9.48 8.27 22.83
N GLY A 11 10.56 8.68 22.16
CA GLY A 11 11.87 8.07 22.22
C GLY A 11 12.90 8.79 21.35
N THR A 12 14.14 8.28 21.33
CA THR A 12 15.22 8.83 20.51
C THR A 12 14.97 8.55 19.02
N PRO A 13 15.00 9.58 18.14
CA PRO A 13 14.83 9.40 16.70
C PRO A 13 15.80 8.36 16.13
N GLY A 14 15.31 7.51 15.23
CA GLY A 14 16.11 6.49 14.55
C GLY A 14 16.44 5.24 15.38
N GLN A 15 16.05 5.15 16.66
CA GLN A 15 16.32 3.97 17.48
C GLN A 15 15.27 2.86 17.34
N LYS A 16 14.00 3.23 17.14
CA LYS A 16 12.88 2.29 16.98
C LYS A 16 11.99 2.76 15.83
N ALA A 17 11.51 1.79 15.05
CA ALA A 17 10.49 2.02 14.05
C ALA A 17 9.12 1.75 14.66
N GLU A 18 8.20 2.72 14.53
CA GLU A 18 6.80 2.57 14.90
C GLU A 18 5.93 3.04 13.73
N TYR A 19 4.92 2.26 13.40
CA TYR A 19 3.97 2.63 12.35
C TYR A 19 3.17 3.86 12.78
N SER A 20 3.13 4.89 11.92
CA SER A 20 2.39 6.11 12.20
C SER A 20 1.81 6.73 10.92
N ASN A 21 0.49 6.70 10.79
CA ASN A 21 -0.21 7.41 9.71
C ASN A 21 0.10 8.91 9.74
N LEU A 22 0.21 9.51 10.93
CA LEU A 22 0.60 10.91 11.08
C LEU A 22 2.04 11.15 10.60
N GLY A 23 2.95 10.22 10.89
CA GLY A 23 4.33 10.26 10.41
C GLY A 23 4.41 10.27 8.88
N TYR A 24 3.67 9.37 8.22
CA TYR A 24 3.60 9.33 6.75
C TYR A 24 2.94 10.58 6.16
N ALA A 25 1.88 11.10 6.76
CA ALA A 25 1.26 12.37 6.36
C ALA A 25 2.24 13.55 6.45
N LEU A 26 3.00 13.64 7.55
CA LEU A 26 4.00 14.67 7.74
C LEU A 26 5.16 14.53 6.74
N LEU A 27 5.61 13.30 6.46
CA LEU A 27 6.63 13.03 5.45
C LEU A 27 6.17 13.51 4.07
N GLY A 28 4.95 13.16 3.66
CA GLY A 28 4.41 13.62 2.37
C GLY A 28 4.26 15.14 2.31
N ALA A 29 3.85 15.80 3.40
CA ALA A 29 3.79 17.26 3.48
C ALA A 29 5.20 17.89 3.38
N ALA A 30 6.21 17.28 3.99
CA ALA A 30 7.59 17.75 3.91
C ALA A 30 8.14 17.62 2.48
N LEU A 31 7.87 16.50 1.80
CA LEU A 31 8.25 16.29 0.40
C LEU A 31 7.58 17.32 -0.52
N ALA A 32 6.26 17.51 -0.39
CA ALA A 32 5.51 18.50 -1.15
C ALA A 32 6.05 19.93 -0.92
N SER A 33 6.35 20.28 0.33
CA SER A 33 6.95 21.57 0.69
C SER A 33 8.34 21.76 0.09
N ALA A 34 9.19 20.72 0.13
CA ALA A 34 10.56 20.80 -0.37
C ALA A 34 10.60 20.92 -1.90
N ALA A 35 9.77 20.15 -2.59
CA ALA A 35 9.67 20.19 -4.05
C ALA A 35 8.84 21.37 -4.59
N ARG A 36 8.05 22.02 -3.72
CA ARG A 36 7.07 23.06 -4.09
C ARG A 36 6.05 22.56 -5.12
N ALA A 37 5.64 21.30 -4.97
CA ALA A 37 4.66 20.61 -5.81
C ALA A 37 3.70 19.78 -4.95
N PRO A 38 2.44 19.56 -5.37
CA PRO A 38 1.51 18.65 -4.72
C PRO A 38 2.07 17.23 -4.59
N TYR A 39 1.70 16.53 -3.52
CA TYR A 39 2.16 15.16 -3.29
C TYR A 39 1.77 14.21 -4.43
N GLU A 40 0.58 14.40 -5.02
CA GLU A 40 0.09 13.63 -6.15
C GLU A 40 0.98 13.77 -7.38
N GLU A 41 1.49 14.97 -7.65
CA GLU A 41 2.42 15.21 -8.76
C GLU A 41 3.74 14.50 -8.50
N LEU A 42 4.28 14.59 -7.27
CA LEU A 42 5.51 13.89 -6.89
C LEU A 42 5.37 12.36 -6.97
N LEU A 43 4.24 11.83 -6.50
CA LEU A 43 3.92 10.40 -6.59
C LEU A 43 3.86 9.96 -8.05
N HIS A 44 3.19 10.75 -8.90
CA HIS A 44 3.10 10.45 -10.32
C HIS A 44 4.48 10.49 -10.99
N GLU A 45 5.23 11.58 -10.82
CA GLU A 45 6.52 11.81 -11.47
C GLU A 45 7.58 10.79 -11.04
N HIS A 46 7.69 10.51 -9.74
CA HIS A 46 8.81 9.73 -9.21
C HIS A 46 8.49 8.25 -8.98
N VAL A 47 7.21 7.86 -8.97
CA VAL A 47 6.81 6.47 -8.70
C VAL A 47 5.94 5.91 -9.81
N LEU A 48 4.80 6.53 -10.11
CA LEU A 48 3.80 5.90 -10.98
C LEU A 48 4.19 5.92 -12.46
N ALA A 49 4.67 7.06 -12.97
CA ALA A 49 5.08 7.19 -14.37
C ALA A 49 6.31 6.33 -14.71
N PRO A 50 7.40 6.28 -13.91
CA PRO A 50 8.51 5.36 -14.13
C PRO A 50 8.13 3.88 -14.09
N LEU A 51 7.01 3.57 -13.44
CA LEU A 51 6.45 2.23 -13.37
C LEU A 51 5.37 1.97 -14.42
N ASP A 52 5.09 2.87 -15.36
CA ASP A 52 4.00 2.75 -16.34
C ASP A 52 2.60 2.50 -15.71
N LEU A 53 2.28 3.21 -14.62
CA LEU A 53 1.02 3.08 -13.88
C LEU A 53 0.22 4.38 -13.96
N ALA A 54 -0.87 4.40 -14.73
CA ALA A 54 -1.69 5.61 -14.90
C ALA A 54 -3.00 5.61 -14.09
N ALA A 55 -3.46 4.44 -13.64
CA ALA A 55 -4.80 4.29 -13.04
C ALA A 55 -4.82 4.45 -11.51
N ILE A 56 -3.66 4.50 -10.84
CA ILE A 56 -3.57 4.69 -9.39
C ILE A 56 -3.81 6.16 -9.07
N THR A 57 -4.79 6.46 -8.21
CA THR A 57 -5.21 7.84 -7.95
C THR A 57 -5.77 8.05 -6.54
N SER A 58 -5.70 9.27 -6.03
CA SER A 58 -6.36 9.69 -4.78
C SER A 58 -7.84 10.04 -4.96
N ASN A 59 -8.29 10.21 -6.21
CA ASN A 59 -9.63 10.68 -6.54
C ASN A 59 -10.22 9.90 -7.73
N PRO A 60 -10.55 8.61 -7.56
CA PRO A 60 -11.16 7.83 -8.63
C PRO A 60 -12.58 8.32 -8.96
N PRO A 61 -13.01 8.25 -10.22
CA PRO A 61 -14.41 8.49 -10.59
C PRO A 61 -15.36 7.61 -9.76
N PRO A 62 -16.54 8.11 -9.34
CA PRO A 62 -17.49 7.34 -8.53
C PRO A 62 -17.85 5.97 -9.13
N ASP A 63 -17.99 5.89 -10.46
CA ASP A 63 -18.35 4.64 -11.16
C ASP A 63 -17.23 3.58 -11.12
N ASN A 64 -16.00 3.99 -10.82
CA ASN A 64 -14.84 3.11 -10.69
C ASN A 64 -14.55 2.75 -9.22
N GLN A 65 -15.37 3.23 -8.28
CA GLN A 65 -15.20 2.93 -6.85
C GLN A 65 -15.99 1.68 -6.47
N LEU A 66 -15.28 0.62 -6.12
CA LEU A 66 -15.89 -0.58 -5.59
C LEU A 66 -16.02 -0.47 -4.06
N SER A 67 -17.25 -0.26 -3.58
CA SER A 67 -17.57 -0.15 -2.15
C SER A 67 -18.32 -1.36 -1.64
N GLY A 68 -18.03 -1.77 -0.40
CA GLY A 68 -18.76 -2.84 0.29
C GLY A 68 -20.26 -2.55 0.40
N ARG A 69 -21.08 -3.59 0.52
CA ARG A 69 -22.52 -3.48 0.74
C ARG A 69 -22.86 -3.72 2.22
N GLY A 70 -23.69 -2.87 2.78
CA GLY A 70 -24.24 -3.03 4.13
C GLY A 70 -25.32 -4.10 4.19
N PHE A 71 -25.81 -4.37 5.41
CA PHE A 71 -26.78 -5.43 5.72
C PHE A 71 -28.07 -5.38 4.88
N LEU A 72 -28.47 -4.19 4.39
CA LEU A 72 -29.65 -3.96 3.56
C LEU A 72 -29.31 -3.79 2.06
N GLY A 73 -28.15 -4.28 1.62
CA GLY A 73 -27.69 -4.15 0.22
C GLY A 73 -27.25 -2.74 -0.20
N ARG A 74 -27.35 -1.74 0.69
CA ARG A 74 -26.91 -0.36 0.44
C ARG A 74 -25.39 -0.29 0.31
N HIS A 75 -24.89 0.46 -0.67
CA HIS A 75 -23.47 0.76 -0.76
C HIS A 75 -23.01 1.54 0.48
N LEU A 76 -21.96 1.04 1.12
CA LEU A 76 -21.28 1.79 2.16
C LEU A 76 -20.54 2.96 1.53
N ARG A 77 -20.51 4.10 2.21
CA ARG A 77 -19.68 5.23 1.75
C ARG A 77 -18.21 4.79 1.78
N PRO A 78 -17.48 4.92 0.67
CA PRO A 78 -16.07 4.58 0.66
C PRO A 78 -15.29 5.45 1.64
N TRP A 79 -14.37 4.83 2.36
CA TRP A 79 -13.46 5.53 3.26
C TRP A 79 -12.37 6.20 2.41
N THR A 80 -12.41 7.51 2.30
CA THR A 80 -11.44 8.29 1.55
C THR A 80 -10.50 9.02 2.50
N MET A 81 -9.20 8.99 2.20
CA MET A 81 -8.16 9.68 2.93
C MET A 81 -7.54 10.72 1.99
N ASN A 82 -8.10 11.93 1.97
CA ASN A 82 -7.69 13.00 1.07
C ASN A 82 -6.94 14.13 1.80
N GLY A 83 -6.36 15.07 1.03
CA GLY A 83 -5.60 16.18 1.60
C GLY A 83 -4.37 15.72 2.36
N ALA A 84 -4.13 16.30 3.55
CA ALA A 84 -2.87 16.07 4.28
C ALA A 84 -2.61 14.60 4.69
N ILE A 85 -3.66 13.79 4.86
CA ILE A 85 -3.52 12.37 5.26
C ILE A 85 -3.30 11.43 4.07
N LEU A 86 -3.44 11.93 2.83
CA LEU A 86 -3.30 11.14 1.60
C LEU A 86 -2.05 10.23 1.58
N PRO A 87 -0.83 10.72 1.93
CA PRO A 87 0.39 9.91 1.90
C PRO A 87 0.35 8.66 2.80
N ALA A 88 -0.57 8.60 3.78
CA ALA A 88 -0.68 7.49 4.70
C ALA A 88 -1.54 6.31 4.19
N GLY A 89 -2.27 6.47 3.07
CA GLY A 89 -3.09 5.37 2.53
C GLY A 89 -4.31 5.77 1.71
N GLY A 90 -4.34 6.96 1.13
CA GLY A 90 -5.51 7.45 0.38
C GLY A 90 -5.59 7.05 -1.10
N LEU A 91 -4.69 6.18 -1.56
CA LEU A 91 -4.64 5.76 -2.95
C LEU A 91 -5.64 4.65 -3.26
N TRP A 92 -6.25 4.76 -4.44
CA TRP A 92 -7.13 3.78 -5.03
C TRP A 92 -6.43 3.13 -6.22
N ALA A 93 -6.61 1.83 -6.36
CA ALA A 93 -6.05 1.04 -7.45
C ALA A 93 -6.97 -0.15 -7.75
N THR A 94 -6.95 -0.62 -8.99
CA THR A 94 -7.55 -1.93 -9.32
C THR A 94 -6.63 -3.05 -8.83
N PRO A 95 -7.14 -4.28 -8.61
CA PRO A 95 -6.27 -5.42 -8.29
C PRO A 95 -5.16 -5.66 -9.33
N ARG A 96 -5.43 -5.35 -10.61
CA ARG A 96 -4.45 -5.45 -11.70
C ARG A 96 -3.33 -4.42 -11.53
N ASP A 97 -3.68 -3.17 -11.24
CA ASP A 97 -2.68 -2.11 -11.04
C ASP A 97 -1.86 -2.34 -9.77
N THR A 98 -2.48 -2.86 -8.70
CA THR A 98 -1.76 -3.28 -7.49
C THR A 98 -0.77 -4.41 -7.78
N ALA A 99 -1.15 -5.38 -8.62
CA ALA A 99 -0.24 -6.44 -9.06
C ALA A 99 0.92 -5.89 -9.89
N HIS A 100 0.66 -5.00 -10.86
CA HIS A 100 1.72 -4.34 -11.62
C HIS A 100 2.64 -3.49 -10.75
N LEU A 101 2.09 -2.74 -9.78
CA LEU A 101 2.89 -1.99 -8.81
C LEU A 101 3.81 -2.93 -8.04
N LEU A 102 3.28 -4.02 -7.50
CA LEU A 102 4.03 -5.03 -6.76
C LEU A 102 5.15 -5.63 -7.61
N THR A 103 4.84 -6.14 -8.80
CA THR A 103 5.83 -6.83 -9.63
C THR A 103 6.89 -5.88 -10.15
N ARG A 104 6.51 -4.69 -10.59
CA ARG A 104 7.48 -3.71 -11.13
C ARG A 104 8.42 -3.16 -10.05
N LEU A 105 7.93 -3.05 -8.80
CA LEU A 105 8.76 -2.64 -7.65
C LEU A 105 9.63 -3.77 -7.12
N LEU A 106 9.06 -4.94 -6.83
CA LEU A 106 9.75 -5.98 -6.04
C LEU A 106 10.40 -7.07 -6.89
N VAL A 107 9.81 -7.40 -8.04
CA VAL A 107 10.28 -8.48 -8.91
C VAL A 107 11.21 -7.90 -9.98
N GLU A 108 10.74 -6.90 -10.72
CA GLU A 108 11.50 -6.27 -11.81
C GLU A 108 12.47 -5.20 -11.29
N ARG A 109 12.30 -4.72 -10.04
CA ARG A 109 13.14 -3.70 -9.39
C ARG A 109 13.38 -2.46 -10.25
N ARG A 110 12.35 -1.97 -10.94
CA ARG A 110 12.45 -0.83 -11.86
C ARG A 110 12.91 0.47 -11.20
N LEU A 111 12.72 0.60 -9.88
CA LEU A 111 13.19 1.74 -9.07
C LEU A 111 14.39 1.38 -8.17
N GLY A 112 15.08 0.27 -8.44
CA GLY A 112 16.18 -0.22 -7.62
C GLY A 112 15.72 -1.02 -6.41
N GLU A 113 16.51 -0.95 -5.32
CA GLU A 113 16.17 -1.68 -4.10
C GLU A 113 14.88 -1.15 -3.47
N PRO A 114 13.94 -2.04 -3.10
CA PRO A 114 12.70 -1.64 -2.45
C PRO A 114 12.92 -0.82 -1.18
N ALA A 115 12.07 0.19 -0.99
CA ALA A 115 12.12 1.05 0.17
C ALA A 115 12.06 0.25 1.50
N PRO A 116 12.73 0.73 2.57
CA PRO A 116 12.73 0.04 3.87
C PRO A 116 11.36 -0.03 4.54
N SER A 117 10.35 0.67 3.98
CA SER A 117 8.95 0.57 4.43
C SER A 117 8.29 -0.77 4.09
N TRP A 118 8.86 -1.56 3.17
CA TRP A 118 8.38 -2.92 2.91
C TRP A 118 8.74 -3.87 4.05
N GLN A 119 7.76 -4.63 4.52
CA GLN A 119 7.97 -5.65 5.54
C GLN A 119 8.68 -6.87 4.95
N THR A 120 9.46 -7.57 5.78
CA THR A 120 10.18 -8.78 5.37
C THR A 120 9.91 -9.90 6.37
N THR A 121 9.57 -11.09 5.88
CA THR A 121 9.37 -12.30 6.69
C THR A 121 10.00 -13.48 5.97
N GLY A 122 11.20 -13.88 6.41
CA GLY A 122 12.00 -14.85 5.67
C GLY A 122 12.34 -14.33 4.26
N ARG A 123 11.98 -15.10 3.23
CA ARG A 123 12.16 -14.75 1.82
C ARG A 123 11.03 -13.89 1.23
N LEU A 124 9.98 -13.61 2.01
CA LEU A 124 8.83 -12.84 1.56
C LEU A 124 9.02 -11.36 1.90
N ARG A 125 8.97 -10.50 0.88
CA ARG A 125 8.82 -9.06 1.04
C ARG A 125 7.37 -8.67 0.76
N TRP A 126 6.75 -7.93 1.67
CA TRP A 126 5.32 -7.68 1.63
C TRP A 126 4.91 -6.35 2.25
N HIS A 127 3.70 -5.92 1.91
CA HIS A 127 3.02 -4.81 2.55
C HIS A 127 1.52 -5.11 2.56
N ASP A 128 0.84 -4.64 3.60
CA ASP A 128 -0.60 -4.72 3.74
C ASP A 128 -1.21 -3.33 3.94
N GLY A 129 -2.52 -3.26 3.89
CA GLY A 129 -3.23 -2.02 4.16
C GLY A 129 -4.70 -2.28 4.35
N ALA A 130 -5.36 -1.46 5.14
CA ALA A 130 -6.80 -1.51 5.26
C ALA A 130 -7.41 -0.15 5.53
N THR A 131 -8.61 -0.01 5.01
CA THR A 131 -9.58 1.00 5.45
C THR A 131 -10.73 0.29 6.15
N ARG A 132 -11.74 1.04 6.60
CA ARG A 132 -12.95 0.44 7.18
C ARG A 132 -13.66 -0.54 6.24
N GLY A 133 -13.54 -0.35 4.92
CA GLY A 133 -14.32 -1.06 3.92
C GLY A 133 -13.54 -2.01 3.03
N ALA A 134 -12.21 -2.09 3.16
CA ALA A 134 -11.37 -2.93 2.32
C ALA A 134 -10.03 -3.23 3.00
N SER A 135 -9.45 -4.36 2.65
CA SER A 135 -8.09 -4.74 3.04
C SER A 135 -7.34 -5.34 1.86
N VAL A 136 -6.03 -5.11 1.82
CA VAL A 136 -5.14 -5.60 0.79
C VAL A 136 -3.89 -6.20 1.43
N PHE A 137 -3.39 -7.27 0.82
CA PHE A 137 -2.05 -7.79 1.03
C PHE A 137 -1.37 -7.91 -0.33
N ALA A 138 -0.12 -7.48 -0.43
CA ALA A 138 0.71 -7.63 -1.62
C ALA A 138 2.11 -8.08 -1.20
N GLY A 139 2.62 -9.15 -1.81
CA GLY A 139 3.95 -9.64 -1.47
C GLY A 139 4.60 -10.47 -2.57
N ALA A 140 5.92 -10.44 -2.60
CA ALA A 140 6.74 -11.17 -3.56
C ALA A 140 7.92 -11.87 -2.85
N MET A 141 8.28 -13.04 -3.36
CA MET A 141 9.43 -13.84 -2.97
C MET A 141 10.62 -13.48 -3.86
N ASP A 142 11.84 -13.77 -3.40
CA ASP A 142 13.06 -13.51 -4.17
C ASP A 142 13.16 -14.31 -5.49
N ASP A 143 12.40 -15.40 -5.63
CA ASP A 143 12.30 -16.20 -6.87
C ASP A 143 11.27 -15.67 -7.87
N GLY A 144 10.64 -14.53 -7.57
CA GLY A 144 9.64 -13.89 -8.43
C GLY A 144 8.21 -14.40 -8.20
N THR A 145 7.97 -15.38 -7.33
CA THR A 145 6.61 -15.76 -6.92
C THR A 145 5.95 -14.60 -6.20
N TRP A 146 4.73 -14.24 -6.56
CA TRP A 146 4.03 -13.11 -5.95
C TRP A 146 2.55 -13.38 -5.70
N VAL A 147 1.95 -12.62 -4.80
CA VAL A 147 0.52 -12.66 -4.52
C VAL A 147 -0.01 -11.26 -4.25
N VAL A 148 -1.21 -10.98 -4.75
CA VAL A 148 -2.05 -9.87 -4.30
C VAL A 148 -3.39 -10.43 -3.89
N VAL A 149 -3.82 -10.12 -2.66
CA VAL A 149 -5.17 -10.44 -2.16
C VAL A 149 -5.84 -9.14 -1.75
N HIS A 150 -6.94 -8.80 -2.40
CA HIS A 150 -7.78 -7.66 -2.05
C HIS A 150 -9.16 -8.16 -1.63
N ARG A 151 -9.67 -7.68 -0.49
CA ARG A 151 -10.95 -8.09 0.08
C ARG A 151 -11.81 -6.87 0.40
N LEU A 152 -13.00 -6.82 -0.21
CA LEU A 152 -14.05 -5.88 0.20
C LEU A 152 -14.63 -6.30 1.54
N SER A 153 -14.86 -5.33 2.43
CA SER A 153 -15.29 -5.54 3.80
C SER A 153 -14.39 -6.49 4.60
N GLY A 154 -13.14 -6.66 4.17
CA GLY A 154 -12.14 -7.50 4.82
C GLY A 154 -11.41 -6.78 5.94
N GLN A 155 -10.94 -7.55 6.93
CA GLN A 155 -9.94 -7.09 7.91
C GLN A 155 -8.53 -7.49 7.45
N PRO A 156 -7.46 -6.80 7.90
CA PRO A 156 -6.07 -7.12 7.54
C PRO A 156 -5.69 -8.58 7.82
N LEU A 157 -5.79 -9.02 9.08
CA LEU A 157 -5.28 -10.34 9.50
C LEU A 157 -5.88 -11.51 8.72
N PRO A 158 -7.21 -11.59 8.46
CA PRO A 158 -7.73 -12.66 7.62
C PRO A 158 -7.30 -12.56 6.14
N THR A 159 -6.98 -11.37 5.66
CA THR A 159 -6.45 -11.14 4.30
C THR A 159 -5.01 -11.63 4.18
N GLU A 160 -4.18 -11.32 5.17
CA GLU A 160 -2.82 -11.85 5.29
C GLU A 160 -2.82 -13.39 5.36
N LYS A 161 -3.68 -13.97 6.21
CA LYS A 161 -3.82 -15.44 6.32
C LYS A 161 -4.19 -16.08 4.98
N MET A 162 -5.09 -15.45 4.22
CA MET A 162 -5.49 -15.92 2.90
C MET A 162 -4.32 -15.84 1.91
N ALA A 163 -3.59 -14.73 1.89
CA ALA A 163 -2.41 -14.58 1.04
C ALA A 163 -1.32 -15.61 1.36
N ALA A 164 -1.05 -15.84 2.64
CA ALA A 164 -0.12 -16.87 3.10
C ALA A 164 -0.55 -18.28 2.66
N GLN A 165 -1.85 -18.57 2.66
CA GLN A 165 -2.36 -19.85 2.18
C GLN A 165 -2.19 -20.01 0.66
N VAL A 166 -2.47 -18.96 -0.12
CA VAL A 166 -2.29 -18.97 -1.58
C VAL A 166 -0.82 -19.22 -1.94
N LEU A 167 0.11 -18.52 -1.29
CA LEU A 167 1.54 -18.73 -1.50
C LEU A 167 1.99 -20.16 -1.14
N LYS A 168 1.51 -20.71 -0.01
CA LYS A 168 1.82 -22.10 0.39
C LYS A 168 1.34 -23.12 -0.65
N ASN A 169 0.15 -22.91 -1.19
CA ASN A 169 -0.42 -23.82 -2.19
C ASN A 169 0.41 -23.79 -3.48
N ALA A 170 0.76 -22.59 -3.96
CA ALA A 170 1.57 -22.43 -5.18
C ALA A 170 2.95 -23.12 -5.05
N VAL A 171 3.64 -22.96 -3.91
CA VAL A 171 4.94 -23.62 -3.68
C VAL A 171 4.80 -25.15 -3.64
N THR A 172 3.70 -25.65 -3.08
CA THR A 172 3.44 -27.10 -2.97
C THR A 172 3.15 -27.73 -4.33
N GLU A 173 2.44 -27.02 -5.21
CA GLU A 173 2.15 -27.46 -6.58
C GLU A 173 3.42 -27.52 -7.43
N THR A 174 4.26 -26.48 -7.41
CA THR A 174 5.54 -26.47 -8.13
C THR A 174 6.47 -27.61 -7.70
N SER A 175 6.44 -27.99 -6.42
CA SER A 175 7.27 -29.08 -5.88
C SER A 175 6.78 -30.48 -6.28
N ARG A 176 5.55 -30.62 -6.80
CA ARG A 176 4.99 -31.91 -7.25
C ARG A 176 5.21 -32.17 -8.75
N GLU A 177 5.58 -31.16 -9.52
CA GLU A 177 5.81 -31.26 -10.97
C GLU A 177 7.28 -31.58 -11.33
N ILE A 178 8.17 -31.69 -10.33
CA ILE A 178 9.61 -31.99 -10.46
C ILE A 178 9.88 -33.37 -9.86
#